data_AF-A0A2N1NMX2-F1
#
_entry.id   AF-A0A2N1NMX2-F1
#
_cell.length_a   1.000
_cell.length_b   1.000
_cell.length_c   1.000
_cell.angle_alpha   90.00
_cell.angle_beta   90.00
_cell.angle_gamma   90.00
#
_symmetry.space_group_name_H-M   'P 1'
#
loop_
_entity.id
_entity.type
_entity.pdbx_description
1 polymer ?
#
loop_
_entity_poly.entity_id
_entity_poly.type
_entity_poly.pdbx_seq_one_letter_code
_entity_poly.pdbx_strand_id
1 'polypeptide(L)'
;MLKELNHLLWSSTRAIISQKNLEVTLIKIPAHADDSLNNHVDDLAKAAHTDSHLSLQSPALLAPCTLQFNSFPVDMNIRKFIGEIFDAKNLLTLTLLPRFNLNSSSSDID
;
A
#
# COMPACT_ATOMS: atom_id res chain seq x y z
N MET A 1 -10.81 6.31 6.81
CA MET A 1 -10.18 5.11 6.19
C MET A 1 -9.52 5.37 4.85
N LEU A 2 -10.24 5.63 3.74
CA LEU A 2 -9.61 5.73 2.40
C LEU A 2 -8.62 6.91 2.22
N LYS A 3 -8.55 7.81 3.20
CA LYS A 3 -7.59 8.92 3.27
C LYS A 3 -6.36 8.61 4.14
N GLU A 4 -6.38 7.52 4.91
CA GLU A 4 -5.31 7.11 5.81
C GLU A 4 -4.27 6.25 5.08
N LEU A 5 -3.01 6.35 5.50
CA LEU A 5 -1.97 5.41 5.10
C LEU A 5 -2.25 4.04 5.74
N ASN A 6 -1.81 2.97 5.08
CA ASN A 6 -1.98 1.59 5.54
C ASN A 6 -3.46 1.23 5.80
N HIS A 7 -4.38 1.81 5.02
CA HIS A 7 -5.82 1.63 5.25
C HIS A 7 -6.25 0.18 5.08
N LEU A 8 -5.54 -0.58 4.25
CA LEU A 8 -5.76 -2.01 4.06
C LEU A 8 -5.39 -2.81 5.32
N LEU A 9 -4.27 -2.49 5.96
CA LEU A 9 -3.88 -3.07 7.24
C LEU A 9 -4.93 -2.77 8.32
N TRP A 10 -5.30 -1.49 8.47
CA TRP A 10 -6.31 -1.09 9.45
C TRP A 10 -7.69 -1.70 9.19
N SER A 11 -8.06 -1.87 7.92
CA SER A 11 -9.32 -2.55 7.56
C SER A 11 -9.29 -4.02 7.94
N SER A 12 -8.16 -4.69 7.73
CA SER A 12 -7.98 -6.09 8.06
C SER A 12 -8.00 -6.29 9.58
N THR A 13 -7.29 -5.46 10.34
CA THR A 13 -7.32 -5.49 11.82
C THR A 13 -8.74 -5.33 12.34
N ARG A 14 -9.52 -4.35 11.84
CA ARG A 14 -10.92 -4.15 12.24
C ARG A 14 -11.81 -5.34 11.87
N ALA A 15 -11.62 -5.90 10.68
CA ALA A 15 -12.37 -7.07 10.23
C ALA A 15 -12.14 -8.27 11.17
N ILE A 16 -10.89 -8.53 11.55
CA ILE A 16 -10.54 -9.61 12.48
C ILE A 16 -11.19 -9.38 13.85
N ILE A 17 -11.06 -8.18 14.42
CA ILE A 17 -11.65 -7.82 15.72
C ILE A 17 -13.16 -8.07 15.69
N SER A 18 -13.84 -7.61 14.64
CA SER A 18 -15.29 -7.77 14.49
C SER A 18 -15.70 -9.23 14.26
N GLN A 19 -15.03 -9.95 13.36
CA GLN A 19 -15.35 -11.36 13.05
C GLN A 19 -15.14 -12.28 14.24
N LYS A 20 -14.18 -11.95 15.11
CA LYS A 20 -13.85 -12.73 16.31
C LYS A 20 -14.54 -12.20 17.58
N ASN A 21 -15.34 -11.14 17.47
CA ASN A 21 -16.03 -10.48 18.58
C ASN A 21 -15.09 -10.17 19.76
N LEU A 22 -13.93 -9.58 19.44
CA LEU A 22 -12.89 -9.27 20.42
C LEU A 22 -13.11 -7.89 21.04
N GLU A 23 -12.94 -7.80 22.36
CA GLU A 23 -12.71 -6.54 23.06
C GLU A 23 -11.19 -6.30 23.13
N VAL A 24 -10.72 -5.17 22.60
CA VAL A 24 -9.28 -4.89 22.46
C VAL A 24 -8.94 -3.56 23.13
N THR A 25 -7.99 -3.60 24.05
CA THR A 25 -7.40 -2.42 24.68
C THR A 25 -5.97 -2.23 24.16
N LEU A 26 -5.66 -1.04 23.66
CA LEU A 26 -4.32 -0.69 23.19
C LEU A 26 -3.55 0.02 24.31
N ILE A 27 -2.42 -0.56 24.71
CA ILE A 27 -1.53 0.00 25.73
C ILE A 27 -0.19 0.28 25.08
N LYS A 28 0.28 1.52 25.21
CA LYS A 28 1.59 1.94 24.71
C LYS A 28 2.64 1.74 25.80
N ILE A 29 3.64 0.91 25.51
CA ILE A 29 4.81 0.71 26.36
C ILE A 29 6.00 1.46 25.72
N PRO A 30 6.81 2.22 26.48
CA PRO A 30 8.03 2.80 25.95
C PRO A 30 9.03 1.70 25.54
N ALA A 31 9.69 1.88 24.40
CA ALA A 31 10.71 0.94 23.94
C ALA A 31 11.88 0.90 24.92
N HIS A 32 12.46 -0.29 25.12
CA HIS A 32 13.63 -0.52 25.97
C HIS A 32 13.47 -0.03 27.43
N ALA A 33 12.23 0.03 27.94
CA ALA A 33 11.94 0.39 29.32
C ALA A 33 12.01 -0.80 30.29
N ASP A 34 12.84 -1.80 29.99
CA ASP A 34 13.01 -3.04 30.75
C ASP A 34 11.74 -3.86 31.00
N ASP A 35 10.68 -3.65 30.22
CA ASP A 35 9.51 -4.53 30.21
C ASP A 35 9.87 -5.85 29.52
N SER A 36 9.86 -6.94 30.29
CA SER A 36 10.36 -8.25 29.84
C SER A 36 9.53 -8.84 28.69
N LEU A 37 8.21 -8.59 28.67
CA LEU A 37 7.33 -9.09 27.63
C LEU A 37 7.50 -8.30 26.32
N ASN A 38 7.61 -6.98 26.41
CA ASN A 38 7.87 -6.12 25.27
C ASN A 38 9.25 -6.43 24.64
N ASN A 39 10.28 -6.63 25.47
CA ASN A 39 11.60 -7.03 25.01
C ASN A 39 11.57 -8.40 24.31
N HIS A 40 10.83 -9.36 24.87
CA HIS A 40 10.69 -10.69 24.25
C HIS A 40 10.02 -10.62 22.87
N VAL A 41 8.95 -9.83 22.73
CA VAL A 41 8.26 -9.65 21.43
C VAL A 41 9.16 -8.94 20.41
N ASP A 42 9.97 -7.96 20.83
CA ASP A 42 10.95 -7.29 19.98
C ASP A 42 12.02 -8.25 19.45
N ASP A 43 12.55 -9.14 20.30
CA ASP A 43 13.51 -10.17 19.90
C ASP A 43 12.90 -11.17 18.90
N LEU A 44 11.65 -11.60 19.13
CA LEU A 44 10.93 -12.46 18.18
C LEU A 44 10.72 -11.78 16.83
N ALA A 45 10.35 -10.50 16.83
CA ALA A 45 10.15 -9.74 15.60
C ALA A 45 11.47 -9.59 14.80
N LYS A 46 12.59 -9.35 15.49
CA LYS A 46 13.93 -9.31 14.88
C LYS A 46 14.33 -10.66 14.27
N ALA A 47 14.10 -11.75 14.98
CA ALA A 47 14.39 -13.09 14.48
C ALA A 47 13.57 -13.40 13.21
N ALA A 48 12.27 -13.08 13.24
CA ALA A 48 11.38 -13.27 12.10
C ALA A 48 11.75 -12.40 10.88
N HIS A 49 12.28 -11.20 11.09
CA HIS A 49 12.73 -10.34 9.98
C HIS A 49 13.85 -10.97 9.15
N THR A 50 14.71 -11.78 9.76
CA THR A 50 15.81 -12.47 9.08
C THR A 50 15.42 -13.82 8.49
N ASP A 51 14.19 -14.29 8.75
CA ASP A 51 13.72 -15.59 8.30
C ASP A 51 13.10 -15.50 6.90
N SER A 52 13.82 -16.02 5.90
CA SER A 52 13.39 -16.05 4.50
C SER A 52 12.21 -16.99 4.24
N HIS A 53 11.86 -17.87 5.19
CA HIS A 53 10.73 -18.78 5.07
C HIS A 53 9.39 -18.14 5.44
N LEU A 54 9.41 -17.01 6.15
CA LEU A 54 8.22 -16.22 6.45
C LEU A 54 7.82 -15.38 5.23
N SER A 55 7.37 -16.05 4.18
CA SER A 55 6.52 -15.40 3.20
C SER A 55 5.19 -15.13 3.90
N LEU A 56 5.01 -13.90 4.40
CA LEU A 56 3.66 -13.38 4.58
C LEU A 56 3.05 -13.42 3.17
N GLN A 57 2.32 -14.49 2.87
CA GLN A 57 1.30 -14.46 1.84
C GLN A 57 0.42 -13.30 2.27
N SER A 58 0.63 -12.14 1.61
CA SER A 58 -0.02 -10.87 1.90
C SER A 58 -1.46 -11.22 2.24
N PRO A 59 -1.89 -11.10 3.51
CA PRO A 59 -3.17 -11.64 3.91
C PRO A 59 -4.14 -11.03 2.94
N ALA A 60 -4.79 -11.88 2.12
CA ALA A 60 -5.84 -11.45 1.24
C ALA A 60 -6.77 -10.68 2.15
N LEU A 61 -6.70 -9.36 1.97
CA LEU A 61 -7.05 -8.39 2.99
C LEU A 61 -8.46 -8.73 3.40
N LEU A 62 -8.64 -9.18 4.65
CA LEU A 62 -9.98 -9.43 5.20
C LEU A 62 -10.81 -8.14 5.23
N ALA A 63 -10.23 -7.02 4.80
CA ALA A 63 -10.89 -5.84 4.33
C ALA A 63 -12.10 -6.18 3.43
N PRO A 64 -13.32 -5.78 3.84
CA PRO A 64 -14.55 -6.04 3.08
C PRO A 64 -14.52 -5.50 1.64
N CYS A 65 -13.68 -4.49 1.37
CA CYS A 65 -13.46 -3.94 0.05
C CYS A 65 -11.98 -3.57 -0.14
N THR A 66 -11.31 -4.20 -1.10
CA THR A 66 -9.96 -3.84 -1.51
C THR A 66 -10.04 -3.22 -2.91
N LEU A 67 -9.66 -1.94 -3.02
CA LEU A 67 -9.49 -1.31 -4.34
C LEU A 67 -8.26 -1.92 -5.01
N GLN A 68 -8.40 -2.35 -6.27
CA GLN A 68 -7.30 -2.89 -7.05
C GLN A 68 -7.08 -2.06 -8.33
N PHE A 69 -5.83 -1.95 -8.75
CA PHE A 69 -5.43 -1.36 -10.02
C PHE A 69 -4.34 -2.23 -10.65
N ASN A 70 -4.53 -2.63 -11.91
CA ASN A 70 -3.67 -3.60 -12.59
C ASN A 70 -3.44 -4.88 -11.76
N SER A 71 -4.49 -5.38 -11.09
CA SER A 71 -4.43 -6.55 -10.20
C SER A 71 -3.59 -6.37 -8.91
N PHE A 72 -3.11 -5.16 -8.62
CA PHE A 72 -2.42 -4.83 -7.37
C PHE A 72 -3.36 -4.10 -6.41
N PRO A 73 -3.33 -4.40 -5.09
CA PRO A 73 -4.09 -3.66 -4.11
C PRO A 73 -3.58 -2.22 -4.00
N VAL A 74 -4.49 -1.26 -3.93
CA VAL A 74 -4.17 0.15 -3.75
C VAL A 74 -4.12 0.44 -2.25
N ASP A 75 -2.93 0.57 -1.67
CA ASP A 75 -2.72 0.91 -0.25
C ASP A 75 -2.19 2.34 -0.05
N MET A 76 -2.80 3.29 -0.73
CA MET A 76 -2.47 4.70 -0.62
C MET A 76 -3.73 5.54 -0.50
N ASN A 77 -3.57 6.83 -0.23
CA ASN A 77 -4.70 7.74 -0.18
C ASN A 77 -5.46 7.69 -1.52
N ILE A 78 -6.69 7.21 -1.50
CA ILE A 78 -7.43 6.88 -2.73
C ILE A 78 -7.73 8.13 -3.57
N ARG A 79 -7.95 9.28 -2.93
CA ARG A 79 -8.13 10.54 -3.67
C ARG A 79 -6.85 10.94 -4.39
N LYS A 80 -5.70 10.83 -3.71
CA LYS A 80 -4.40 11.12 -4.32
C LYS A 80 -4.13 10.16 -5.48
N PHE A 81 -4.36 8.87 -5.26
CA PHE A 81 -4.20 7.83 -6.27
C PHE A 81 -5.02 8.08 -7.54
N ILE A 82 -6.32 8.41 -7.39
CA ILE A 82 -7.18 8.75 -8.52
C ILE A 82 -6.65 9.99 -9.27
N GLY A 83 -6.18 11.00 -8.53
CA GLY A 83 -5.54 12.19 -9.12
C GLY A 83 -4.30 11.84 -9.93
N GLU A 84 -3.40 11.04 -9.37
CA GLU A 84 -2.17 10.60 -10.04
C GLU A 84 -2.46 9.79 -11.33
N ILE A 85 -3.48 8.92 -11.31
CA ILE A 85 -3.93 8.21 -12.53
C ILE A 85 -4.41 9.21 -13.59
N PHE A 86 -5.24 10.18 -13.19
CA PHE A 86 -5.77 11.18 -14.09
C PHE A 86 -4.64 12.00 -14.73
N ASP A 87 -3.71 12.48 -13.91
CA ASP A 87 -2.56 13.26 -14.35
C ASP A 87 -1.66 12.45 -15.31
N ALA A 88 -1.38 11.18 -15.00
CA ALA A 88 -0.60 10.30 -15.86
C ALA A 88 -1.27 10.08 -17.23
N LYS A 89 -2.60 9.89 -17.27
CA LYS A 89 -3.37 9.75 -18.52
C LYS A 89 -3.37 11.04 -19.33
N ASN A 90 -3.49 12.19 -18.68
CA ASN A 90 -3.41 13.48 -19.36
C ASN A 90 -2.01 13.70 -19.93
N LEU A 91 -0.97 13.38 -19.18
CA LEU A 91 0.41 13.49 -19.64
C LEU A 91 0.65 12.59 -20.86
N LEU A 92 0.20 11.34 -20.82
CA LEU A 92 0.25 10.44 -21.97
C LEU A 92 -0.47 11.04 -23.17
N THR A 93 -1.68 11.58 -22.97
CA THR A 93 -2.45 12.24 -24.04
C THR A 93 -1.68 13.44 -24.63
N LEU A 94 -1.04 14.25 -23.79
CA LEU A 94 -0.20 15.37 -24.23
C LEU A 94 0.99 14.89 -25.08
N THR A 95 1.66 13.80 -24.69
CA THR A 95 2.79 13.26 -25.46
C THR A 95 2.41 12.75 -26.85
N LEU A 96 1.14 12.37 -27.06
CA LEU A 96 0.65 11.89 -28.34
C LEU A 96 0.29 13.03 -29.32
N LEU A 97 0.27 14.29 -28.87
CA LEU A 97 -0.05 15.42 -29.75
C LEU A 97 1.03 15.58 -30.85
N PRO A 98 0.65 15.90 -32.11
CA PRO A 98 1.59 16.00 -33.23
C PRO A 98 2.78 16.94 -32.99
N ARG A 99 2.57 18.03 -32.24
CA ARG A 99 3.63 19.00 -31.89
C ARG A 99 4.71 18.44 -30.95
N PHE A 100 4.40 17.37 -30.21
CA PHE A 100 5.33 16.65 -29.34
C PHE A 100 5.77 15.32 -29.95
N ASN A 101 5.04 14.82 -30.95
CA ASN A 101 5.39 13.65 -31.73
C ASN A 101 6.13 14.09 -32.99
N LEU A 102 7.42 14.43 -32.83
CA LEU A 102 8.36 14.69 -33.93
C LEU A 102 8.61 13.40 -34.71
N ASN A 103 7.63 12.96 -35.47
CA ASN A 103 7.86 12.09 -36.61
C ASN A 103 8.49 12.97 -37.70
N SER A 104 9.78 13.26 -37.57
CA SER A 104 10.54 13.92 -38.62
C SER A 104 10.67 12.96 -39.80
N SER A 105 9.69 12.96 -40.71
CA SER A 105 9.92 12.49 -42.07
C SER A 105 10.75 13.56 -42.79
N SER A 106 12.05 13.59 -42.53
CA SER A 106 13.00 14.28 -43.39
C SER A 106 13.23 13.40 -44.62
N SER A 107 12.32 13.40 -45.57
CA SER A 107 12.50 12.68 -46.83
C SER A 107 12.00 13.45 -48.04
N ASP A 108 11.98 14.78 -48.00
CA ASP A 108 11.69 15.61 -49.17
C ASP A 108 12.60 16.85 -49.18
N ILE A 109 13.84 16.66 -49.63
CA ILE A 109 14.65 17.71 -50.28
C ILE A 109 15.28 17.03 -51.49
N ASP A 110 14.58 17.10 -52.62
CA ASP A 110 15.13 16.91 -53.97
C ASP A 110 15.87 18.17 -54.44
#